data_AF-A0A846AFU1-F1
#
_entry.id   AF-A0A846AFU1-F1
#
_cell.length_a   1.000
_cell.length_b   1.000
_cell.length_c   1.000
_cell.angle_alpha   90.00
_cell.angle_beta   90.00
_cell.angle_gamma   90.00
#
_symmetry.space_group_name_H-M   'P 1'
#
loop_
_entity.id
_entity.type
_entity.pdbx_description
1 polymer ?
#
loop_
_entity_poly.entity_id
_entity_poly.type
_entity_poly.pdbx_seq_one_letter_code
_entity_poly.pdbx_strand_id
1 'polypeptide(L)'
;MNESDFIEVNGISFKNEANSILLEIWEPSLIVLPIPERTPLANISFRLWLKLTNQTAKPWKIHPNKIIIAELMAPDGKFLERELTTDNRENEANRPYQGNNLVNKVAYFISNLIDHFTKRSISWVSPKRATFISITANICWKKDLLQLQLLTNRYQALNSSFFDGLKPENYQLRFIYYSSSKIKPQPEKETLQGRNAKQIKGDRLTTSCLNLPLVELPKPNDKTIEVDGIRFETTLPGTVLTLPEKKSGV
;
A
#
# COMPACT_ATOMS: atom_id res chain seq x y z
N MET A 1 9.43 20.99 30.17
CA MET A 1 8.59 20.44 29.08
C MET A 1 9.50 19.43 28.40
N ASN A 2 9.30 18.15 28.71
CA ASN A 2 10.30 17.11 28.48
C ASN A 2 10.38 16.76 27.00
N GLU A 3 11.60 16.85 26.46
CA GLU A 3 11.97 16.23 25.20
C GLU A 3 11.73 14.73 25.33
N SER A 4 10.79 14.22 24.55
CA SER A 4 10.54 12.80 24.40
C SER A 4 11.69 12.19 23.60
N ASP A 5 12.49 11.36 24.24
CA ASP A 5 13.46 10.50 23.59
C ASP A 5 12.75 9.56 22.61
N PHE A 6 12.90 9.83 21.31
CA PHE A 6 12.51 8.89 20.27
C PHE A 6 13.60 7.82 20.18
N ILE A 7 13.22 6.57 20.46
CA ILE A 7 14.06 5.41 20.18
C ILE A 7 14.17 5.28 18.66
N GLU A 8 15.31 5.67 18.11
CA GLU A 8 15.68 5.44 16.72
C GLU A 8 15.96 3.94 16.54
N VAL A 9 14.92 3.18 16.21
CA VAL A 9 15.10 1.82 15.71
C VAL A 9 15.78 1.95 14.34
N ASN A 10 16.97 1.37 14.18
CA ASN A 10 17.85 1.38 13.00
C ASN A 10 17.14 1.04 11.67
N GLY A 11 16.31 1.97 11.19
CA GLY A 11 15.77 2.00 9.84
C GLY A 11 16.61 2.98 9.06
N ILE A 12 17.31 2.48 8.04
CA ILE A 12 18.00 3.34 7.07
C ILE A 12 16.93 4.20 6.39
N SER A 13 16.75 5.42 6.90
CA SER A 13 15.83 6.40 6.33
C SER A 13 16.50 7.02 5.11
N PHE A 14 16.15 6.51 3.93
CA PHE A 14 16.49 7.17 2.68
C PHE A 14 15.64 8.44 2.56
N LYS A 15 16.14 9.56 3.08
CA LYS A 15 15.54 10.89 2.88
C LYS A 15 15.71 11.31 1.42
N ASN A 16 14.69 11.06 0.61
CA ASN A 16 14.67 11.54 -0.75
C ASN A 16 14.03 12.94 -0.78
N GLU A 17 14.85 13.96 -0.57
CA GLU A 17 14.42 15.36 -0.57
C GLU A 17 14.41 15.90 -2.00
N ALA A 18 13.26 15.82 -2.68
CA ALA A 18 13.06 16.62 -3.89
C ALA A 18 12.46 17.97 -3.49
N ASN A 19 13.18 19.06 -3.79
CA ASN A 19 12.72 20.44 -3.57
C ASN A 19 12.31 20.76 -2.11
N SER A 20 12.96 20.16 -1.11
CA SER A 20 12.63 20.34 0.31
C SER A 20 11.18 19.97 0.67
N ILE A 21 10.56 19.08 -0.11
CA ILE A 21 9.32 18.41 0.23
C ILE A 21 9.67 16.96 0.57
N LEU A 22 9.20 16.49 1.71
CA LEU A 22 9.47 15.15 2.22
C LEU A 22 8.16 14.37 2.33
N LEU A 23 8.14 13.16 1.78
CA LEU A 23 7.00 12.25 1.85
C LEU A 23 7.43 10.99 2.60
N GLU A 24 6.71 10.63 3.65
CA GLU A 24 7.02 9.50 4.53
C GLU A 24 5.77 8.62 4.72
N ILE A 25 5.96 7.31 4.88
CA ILE A 25 4.92 6.44 5.41
C ILE A 25 4.93 6.63 6.93
N TRP A 26 3.84 7.15 7.48
CA TRP A 26 3.68 7.35 8.91
C TRP A 26 3.19 6.07 9.59
N GLU A 27 2.10 5.49 9.07
CA GLU A 27 1.50 4.26 9.58
C GLU A 27 0.87 3.44 8.44
N PRO A 28 0.84 2.10 8.56
CA PRO A 28 1.52 1.29 9.56
C PRO A 28 3.03 1.16 9.29
N SER A 29 3.80 0.69 10.29
CA SER A 29 5.25 0.42 10.17
C SER A 29 5.59 -0.99 9.66
N LEU A 30 4.60 -1.89 9.65
CA LEU A 30 4.72 -3.26 9.14
C LEU A 30 3.38 -3.70 8.57
N ILE A 31 3.42 -4.43 7.45
CA ILE A 31 2.26 -5.12 6.89
C ILE A 31 2.70 -6.57 6.63
N VAL A 32 2.01 -7.54 7.21
CA VAL A 32 2.27 -8.96 6.95
C VAL A 32 1.15 -9.48 6.06
N LEU A 33 1.50 -10.12 4.94
CA LEU A 33 0.51 -10.65 4.01
C LEU A 33 0.68 -12.16 3.83
N PRO A 34 -0.40 -12.94 3.99
CA PRO A 34 -0.37 -14.34 3.62
C PRO A 34 -0.38 -14.53 2.10
N ILE A 35 0.36 -15.52 1.61
CA ILE A 35 0.20 -16.09 0.26
C ILE A 35 -0.85 -17.20 0.33
N PRO A 36 -1.98 -17.10 -0.41
CA PRO A 36 -2.99 -18.14 -0.41
C PRO A 36 -2.51 -19.36 -1.20
N GLU A 37 -2.79 -20.56 -0.71
CA GLU A 37 -2.43 -21.77 -1.46
C GLU A 37 -3.30 -21.94 -2.72
N ARG A 38 -4.63 -21.73 -2.63
CA ARG A 38 -5.58 -22.07 -3.73
C ARG A 38 -6.90 -21.30 -3.78
N THR A 39 -7.26 -20.57 -2.73
CA THR A 39 -8.53 -19.83 -2.66
C THR A 39 -8.26 -18.33 -2.72
N PRO A 40 -9.05 -17.56 -3.47
CA PRO A 40 -8.95 -16.11 -3.43
C PRO A 40 -9.22 -15.66 -2.00
N LEU A 41 -8.20 -15.09 -1.35
CA LEU A 41 -8.35 -14.47 -0.04
C LEU A 41 -9.40 -13.37 -0.13
N ALA A 42 -10.10 -13.17 1.00
CA ALA A 42 -10.89 -11.97 1.20
C ALA A 42 -10.01 -10.74 0.93
N ASN A 43 -10.59 -9.72 0.29
CA ASN A 43 -9.90 -8.46 0.05
C ASN A 43 -9.46 -7.86 1.39
N ILE A 44 -8.16 -7.71 1.59
CA ILE A 44 -7.59 -7.11 2.79
C ILE A 44 -7.49 -5.61 2.55
N SER A 45 -8.28 -4.85 3.29
CA SER A 45 -8.24 -3.39 3.25
C SER A 45 -7.56 -2.85 4.50
N PHE A 46 -6.58 -1.98 4.31
CA PHE A 46 -5.96 -1.23 5.41
C PHE A 46 -5.74 0.23 5.03
N ARG A 47 -5.62 1.07 6.05
CA ARG A 47 -5.39 2.50 5.88
C ARG A 47 -3.90 2.80 6.01
N LEU A 48 -3.36 3.45 5.01
CA LEU A 48 -2.02 4.02 4.99
C LEU A 48 -2.12 5.51 5.33
N TRP A 49 -1.31 5.96 6.27
CA TRP A 49 -1.12 7.37 6.54
C TRP A 49 0.22 7.81 5.97
N LEU A 50 0.18 8.75 5.03
CA LEU A 50 1.37 9.39 4.51
C LEU A 50 1.54 10.75 5.17
N LYS A 51 2.75 11.04 5.66
CA LYS A 51 3.14 12.34 6.18
C LYS A 51 3.89 13.10 5.10
N LEU A 52 3.37 14.27 4.76
CA LEU A 52 3.97 15.16 3.80
C LEU A 52 4.45 16.42 4.52
N THR A 53 5.75 16.64 4.53
CA THR A 53 6.38 17.77 5.20
C THR A 53 6.90 18.77 4.16
N ASN A 54 6.39 19.99 4.22
CA ASN A 54 6.89 21.09 3.39
C ASN A 54 7.94 21.88 4.16
N GLN A 55 9.21 21.71 3.83
CA GLN A 55 10.30 22.44 4.48
C GLN A 55 10.64 23.74 3.73
N THR A 56 9.93 24.09 2.65
CA THR A 56 10.17 25.33 1.90
C THR A 56 9.54 26.54 2.60
N ALA A 57 9.84 27.74 2.10
CA ALA A 57 9.21 29.00 2.52
C ALA A 57 7.86 29.28 1.79
N LYS A 58 7.49 28.46 0.80
CA LYS A 58 6.28 28.67 -0.03
C LYS A 58 5.28 27.53 0.20
N PRO A 59 3.97 27.79 0.13
CA PRO A 59 3.00 26.71 0.23
C PRO A 59 3.18 25.76 -0.96
N TRP A 60 3.04 24.46 -0.71
CA TRP A 60 3.17 23.43 -1.72
C TRP A 60 1.81 22.81 -2.04
N LYS A 61 1.55 22.58 -3.32
CA LYS A 61 0.25 22.18 -3.82
C LYS A 61 0.15 20.66 -3.92
N ILE A 62 -0.69 20.03 -3.08
CA ILE A 62 -1.11 18.65 -3.26
C ILE A 62 -2.32 18.63 -4.17
N HIS A 63 -2.22 17.86 -5.23
CA HIS A 63 -3.36 17.46 -6.02
C HIS A 63 -3.84 16.08 -5.54
N PRO A 64 -5.08 15.97 -5.00
CA PRO A 64 -5.59 14.71 -4.46
C PRO A 64 -5.81 13.63 -5.52
N ASN A 65 -6.00 14.04 -6.77
CA ASN A 65 -6.20 13.14 -7.91
C ASN A 65 -4.88 12.76 -8.61
N LYS A 66 -3.72 13.08 -8.00
CA LYS A 66 -2.44 12.67 -8.56
C LYS A 66 -2.15 11.23 -8.26
N ILE A 67 -1.37 10.66 -9.16
CA ILE A 67 -1.04 9.25 -9.16
C ILE A 67 0.01 9.04 -8.07
N ILE A 68 -0.42 8.41 -6.98
CA ILE A 68 0.48 7.76 -6.04
C ILE A 68 0.72 6.37 -6.60
N ILE A 69 1.95 6.06 -7.00
CA ILE A 69 2.32 4.76 -7.53
C ILE A 69 2.94 3.92 -6.43
N ALA A 70 2.44 2.70 -6.24
CA ALA A 70 3.11 1.71 -5.43
C ALA A 70 4.22 1.02 -6.25
N GLU A 71 5.39 0.87 -5.66
CA GLU A 71 6.47 0.03 -6.17
C GLU A 71 6.78 -1.04 -5.12
N LEU A 72 6.93 -2.28 -5.59
CA LEU A 72 7.32 -3.42 -4.78
C LEU A 72 8.77 -3.80 -5.12
N MET A 73 9.59 -3.97 -4.10
CA MET A 73 10.99 -4.35 -4.20
C MET A 73 11.17 -5.75 -3.60
N ALA A 74 11.85 -6.61 -4.35
CA ALA A 74 12.21 -7.96 -3.93
C ALA A 74 13.34 -7.94 -2.88
N PRO A 75 13.59 -9.06 -2.16
CA PRO A 75 14.66 -9.14 -1.18
C PRO A 75 16.06 -8.84 -1.73
N ASP A 76 16.27 -9.05 -3.03
CA ASP A 76 17.53 -8.74 -3.72
C ASP A 76 17.71 -7.24 -4.04
N GLY A 77 16.76 -6.39 -3.62
CA GLY A 77 16.76 -4.95 -3.82
C GLY A 77 16.26 -4.51 -5.20
N LYS A 78 15.85 -5.43 -6.09
CA LYS A 78 15.31 -5.09 -7.41
C LYS A 78 13.83 -4.75 -7.31
N PHE A 79 13.41 -3.75 -8.10
CA PHE A 79 11.98 -3.45 -8.26
C PHE A 79 11.34 -4.50 -9.15
N LEU A 80 10.21 -5.05 -8.70
CA LEU A 80 9.40 -5.94 -9.51
C LEU A 80 8.71 -5.14 -10.62
N GLU A 81 8.70 -5.72 -11.81
CA GLU A 81 7.99 -5.14 -12.94
C GLU A 81 6.49 -5.15 -12.61
N ARG A 82 5.88 -3.97 -12.69
CA ARG A 82 4.45 -3.82 -12.48
C ARG A 82 3.77 -3.98 -13.83
N GLU A 83 2.85 -4.93 -13.93
CA GLU A 83 1.88 -4.88 -15.01
C GLU A 83 0.90 -3.73 -14.77
N LEU A 84 1.09 -2.64 -15.52
CA LEU A 84 0.15 -1.54 -15.59
C LEU A 84 -1.00 -1.96 -16.50
N THR A 85 -2.02 -2.59 -15.93
CA THR A 85 -3.29 -2.69 -16.66
C THR A 85 -3.91 -1.29 -16.70
N THR A 86 -3.72 -0.56 -17.81
CA THR A 86 -4.71 0.42 -18.29
C THR A 86 -5.93 -0.34 -18.77
N ASP A 87 -6.53 -1.12 -17.86
CA ASP A 87 -7.82 -1.70 -18.12
C ASP A 87 -8.77 -0.51 -18.15
N ASN A 88 -9.00 0.02 -19.36
CA ASN A 88 -10.09 0.95 -19.67
C ASN A 88 -11.46 0.29 -19.46
N ARG A 89 -11.51 -0.89 -18.81
CA ARG A 89 -12.69 -1.35 -18.10
C ARG A 89 -13.08 -0.26 -17.14
N GLU A 90 -13.99 0.60 -17.60
CA GLU A 90 -14.79 1.49 -16.80
C GLU A 90 -15.08 0.75 -15.51
N ASN A 91 -14.43 1.18 -14.41
CA ASN A 91 -14.74 0.68 -13.09
C ASN A 91 -16.27 0.62 -13.03
N GLU A 92 -16.88 -0.53 -12.77
CA GLU A 92 -18.35 -0.60 -12.75
C GLU A 92 -18.92 0.36 -11.69
N ALA A 93 -18.11 0.74 -10.71
CA ALA A 93 -18.36 1.84 -9.76
C ALA A 93 -18.49 3.24 -10.40
N ASN A 94 -17.96 3.45 -11.60
CA ASN A 94 -18.05 4.68 -12.39
C ASN A 94 -19.05 4.57 -13.55
N ARG A 95 -19.69 3.40 -13.77
CA ARG A 95 -20.75 3.34 -14.78
C ARG A 95 -21.87 4.29 -14.34
N PRO A 96 -22.27 5.27 -15.17
CA PRO A 96 -23.35 6.16 -14.81
C PRO A 96 -24.59 5.31 -14.51
N TYR A 97 -25.14 5.46 -13.31
CA TYR A 97 -26.29 4.70 -12.86
C TYR A 97 -27.45 4.87 -13.86
N GLN A 98 -27.89 3.78 -14.49
CA GLN A 98 -28.88 3.80 -15.58
C GLN A 98 -30.35 3.76 -15.11
N GLY A 99 -30.63 3.86 -13.81
CA GLY A 99 -32.01 3.83 -13.33
C GLY A 99 -32.75 5.15 -13.61
N ASN A 100 -33.89 5.08 -14.30
CA ASN A 100 -34.70 6.22 -14.75
C ASN A 100 -35.46 7.00 -13.65
N ASN A 101 -35.19 6.76 -12.36
CA ASN A 101 -35.89 7.45 -11.28
C ASN A 101 -35.37 8.89 -11.11
N LEU A 102 -36.29 9.86 -11.03
CA LEU A 102 -36.04 11.28 -10.75
C LEU A 102 -35.17 11.49 -9.49
N VAL A 103 -35.44 10.71 -8.43
CA VAL A 103 -34.67 10.75 -7.18
C VAL A 103 -33.18 10.47 -7.44
N ASN A 104 -32.90 9.50 -8.31
CA ASN A 104 -31.54 9.12 -8.66
C ASN A 104 -30.85 10.16 -9.56
N LYS A 105 -31.60 10.84 -10.45
CA LYS A 105 -31.05 11.97 -11.24
C LYS A 105 -30.64 13.15 -10.35
N VAL A 106 -31.46 13.48 -9.35
CA VAL A 106 -31.15 14.55 -8.39
C VAL A 106 -29.97 14.15 -7.51
N ALA A 107 -29.96 12.93 -6.98
CA ALA A 107 -28.84 12.41 -6.20
C ALA A 107 -27.53 12.40 -7.00
N TYR A 108 -27.58 12.01 -8.28
CA TYR A 108 -26.43 12.04 -9.19
C TYR A 108 -25.95 13.46 -9.49
N PHE A 109 -26.87 14.41 -9.74
CA PHE A 109 -26.52 15.82 -9.95
C PHE A 109 -25.86 16.44 -8.71
N ILE A 110 -26.44 16.21 -7.52
CA ILE A 110 -25.86 16.65 -6.24
C ILE A 110 -24.50 15.99 -6.01
N SER A 111 -24.36 14.69 -6.28
CA SER A 111 -23.09 13.97 -6.16
C SER A 111 -22.03 14.53 -7.11
N ASN A 112 -22.38 14.83 -8.36
CA ASN A 112 -21.47 15.47 -9.31
C ASN A 112 -21.11 16.91 -8.92
N LEU A 113 -22.04 17.65 -8.33
CA LEU A 113 -21.80 19.01 -7.85
C LEU A 113 -20.87 18.99 -6.63
N ILE A 114 -21.15 18.14 -5.64
CA ILE A 114 -20.28 17.89 -4.49
C ILE A 114 -18.91 17.42 -4.98
N ASP A 115 -18.85 16.48 -5.91
CA ASP A 115 -17.60 16.01 -6.48
C ASP A 115 -16.88 17.11 -7.26
N HIS A 116 -17.57 18.05 -7.91
CA HIS A 116 -16.94 19.23 -8.54
C HIS A 116 -16.34 20.19 -7.51
N PHE A 117 -17.08 20.52 -6.45
CA PHE A 117 -16.59 21.39 -5.37
C PHE A 117 -15.47 20.75 -4.57
N THR A 118 -15.55 19.44 -4.34
CA THR A 118 -14.54 18.69 -3.61
C THR A 118 -13.38 18.28 -4.52
N LYS A 119 -13.52 18.08 -5.84
CA LYS A 119 -12.39 17.93 -6.79
C LYS A 119 -11.52 19.19 -6.84
N ARG A 120 -12.07 20.34 -6.46
CA ARG A 120 -11.35 21.60 -6.30
C ARG A 120 -10.70 21.78 -4.94
N SER A 121 -10.78 20.82 -4.00
CA SER A 121 -10.01 20.87 -2.76
C SER A 121 -8.53 20.56 -3.04
N ILE A 122 -7.88 21.48 -3.76
CA ILE A 122 -6.44 21.62 -3.77
C ILE A 122 -6.04 21.70 -2.30
N SER A 123 -5.33 20.69 -1.82
CA SER A 123 -4.83 20.69 -0.46
C SER A 123 -3.46 21.36 -0.49
N TRP A 124 -3.31 22.44 0.26
CA TRP A 124 -2.03 23.15 0.37
C TRP A 124 -1.31 22.69 1.63
N VAL A 125 -0.05 22.30 1.49
CA VAL A 125 0.83 22.14 2.65
C VAL A 125 1.48 23.48 2.92
N SER A 126 1.16 24.05 4.07
CA SER A 126 1.74 25.32 4.50
C SER A 126 3.26 25.22 4.62
N PRO A 127 4.00 26.31 4.41
CA PRO A 127 5.44 26.37 4.68
C PRO A 127 5.77 25.87 6.09
N LYS A 128 6.86 25.11 6.22
CA LYS A 128 7.38 24.59 7.49
C LYS A 128 6.36 23.76 8.30
N ARG A 129 5.35 23.19 7.63
CA ARG A 129 4.34 22.34 8.26
C ARG A 129 4.29 20.95 7.64
N ALA A 130 3.78 20.01 8.42
CA ALA A 130 3.42 18.68 7.97
C ALA A 130 1.90 18.56 7.82
N THR A 131 1.47 17.77 6.83
CA THR A 131 0.09 17.36 6.60
C THR A 131 0.05 15.85 6.46
N PHE A 132 -1.01 15.24 6.99
CA PHE A 132 -1.25 13.81 6.86
C PHE A 132 -2.30 13.55 5.78
N ILE A 133 -2.03 12.55 4.94
CA ILE A 133 -2.93 12.08 3.90
C ILE A 133 -3.25 10.63 4.20
N SER A 134 -4.54 10.28 4.28
CA SER A 134 -4.95 8.88 4.36
C SER A 134 -5.25 8.33 2.98
N ILE A 135 -4.76 7.12 2.73
CA ILE A 135 -5.02 6.33 1.53
C ILE A 135 -5.50 4.97 2.00
N THR A 136 -6.56 4.46 1.41
CA THR A 136 -6.97 3.08 1.66
C THR A 136 -6.27 2.20 0.64
N ALA A 137 -5.47 1.24 1.09
CA ALA A 137 -4.90 0.21 0.25
C ALA A 137 -5.74 -1.06 0.36
N ASN A 138 -6.16 -1.57 -0.78
CA ASN A 138 -6.81 -2.86 -0.94
C ASN A 138 -5.83 -3.83 -1.55
N ILE A 139 -5.64 -4.96 -0.88
CA ILE A 139 -4.78 -6.03 -1.33
C ILE A 139 -5.63 -7.26 -1.56
N CYS A 140 -5.56 -7.81 -2.77
CA CYS A 140 -6.23 -9.06 -3.09
C CYS A 140 -5.37 -9.92 -3.99
N TRP A 141 -5.52 -11.24 -3.83
CA TRP A 141 -4.88 -12.23 -4.69
C TRP A 141 -5.85 -12.64 -5.80
N LYS A 142 -5.41 -12.60 -7.06
CA LYS A 142 -6.18 -13.03 -8.22
C LYS A 142 -5.31 -13.83 -9.17
N LYS A 143 -5.58 -15.13 -9.31
CA LYS A 143 -4.81 -16.03 -10.20
C LYS A 143 -3.30 -15.91 -9.94
N ASP A 144 -2.90 -16.03 -8.67
CA ASP A 144 -1.50 -15.92 -8.22
C ASP A 144 -0.85 -14.54 -8.39
N LEU A 145 -1.61 -13.53 -8.84
CA LEU A 145 -1.18 -12.13 -8.87
C LEU A 145 -1.60 -11.43 -7.59
N LEU A 146 -0.65 -10.73 -6.96
CA LEU A 146 -0.96 -9.77 -5.92
C LEU A 146 -1.40 -8.47 -6.57
N GLN A 147 -2.68 -8.14 -6.42
CA GLN A 147 -3.23 -6.85 -6.81
C GLN A 147 -3.22 -5.91 -5.61
N LEU A 148 -2.45 -4.82 -5.72
CA LEU A 148 -2.47 -3.68 -4.81
C LEU A 148 -3.23 -2.52 -5.46
N GLN A 149 -4.41 -2.22 -4.93
CA GLN A 149 -5.26 -1.11 -5.36
C GLN A 149 -5.21 0.00 -4.32
N LEU A 150 -4.84 1.22 -4.73
CA LEU A 150 -4.92 2.38 -3.84
C LEU A 150 -6.19 3.15 -4.12
N LEU A 151 -6.92 3.47 -3.06
CA LEU A 151 -8.16 4.22 -3.08
C LEU A 151 -7.96 5.55 -2.34
N THR A 152 -8.52 6.63 -2.90
CA THR A 152 -8.66 7.87 -2.15
C THR A 152 -9.68 7.74 -1.02
N ASN A 153 -9.75 8.74 -0.15
CA ASN A 153 -10.83 8.89 0.83
C ASN A 153 -12.25 8.88 0.23
N ARG A 154 -12.39 9.07 -1.10
CA ARG A 154 -13.67 8.95 -1.81
C ARG A 154 -13.88 7.58 -2.46
N TYR A 155 -13.07 6.59 -2.09
CA TYR A 155 -13.08 5.25 -2.67
C TYR A 155 -12.86 5.22 -4.19
N GLN A 156 -12.37 6.32 -4.77
CA GLN A 156 -11.98 6.36 -6.17
C GLN A 156 -10.62 5.69 -6.31
N ALA A 157 -10.51 4.70 -7.20
CA ALA A 157 -9.26 4.03 -7.50
C ALA A 157 -8.25 5.04 -8.08
N LEU A 158 -7.16 5.27 -7.36
CA LEU A 158 -6.02 6.04 -7.82
C LEU A 158 -5.24 5.24 -8.85
N ASN A 159 -4.99 3.98 -8.53
CA ASN A 159 -4.24 3.05 -9.34
C ASN A 159 -4.45 1.61 -8.85
N SER A 160 -4.18 0.67 -9.75
CA SER A 160 -4.05 -0.77 -9.43
C SER A 160 -2.71 -1.26 -9.95
N SER A 161 -1.94 -1.92 -9.10
CA SER A 161 -0.66 -2.53 -9.44
C SER A 161 -0.80 -4.04 -9.30
N PHE A 162 -0.29 -4.79 -10.26
CA PHE A 162 -0.26 -6.24 -10.24
C PHE A 162 1.19 -6.68 -10.18
N PHE A 163 1.46 -7.67 -9.33
CA PHE A 163 2.76 -8.28 -9.14
C PHE A 163 2.59 -9.80 -9.24
N ASP A 164 3.43 -10.43 -10.04
CA ASP A 164 3.45 -11.87 -10.29
C ASP A 164 4.67 -12.53 -9.62
N GLY A 165 4.70 -13.87 -9.64
CA GLY A 165 5.87 -14.66 -9.23
C GLY A 165 6.32 -14.48 -7.78
N LEU A 166 5.43 -14.01 -6.89
CA LEU A 166 5.76 -13.74 -5.50
C LEU A 166 5.94 -15.03 -4.70
N LYS A 167 6.96 -15.04 -3.82
CA LYS A 167 7.31 -16.14 -2.93
C LYS A 167 7.17 -15.71 -1.47
N PRO A 168 7.12 -16.64 -0.50
CA PRO A 168 7.14 -16.29 0.93
C PRO A 168 8.48 -15.68 1.37
N GLU A 169 8.68 -14.39 1.13
CA GLU A 169 9.94 -13.67 1.39
C GLU A 169 9.68 -12.24 1.94
N ASN A 170 10.75 -11.51 2.28
CA ASN A 170 10.68 -10.14 2.81
C ASN A 170 10.75 -9.10 1.69
N TYR A 171 9.58 -8.64 1.23
CA TYR A 171 9.51 -7.57 0.24
C TYR A 171 9.51 -6.19 0.89
N GLN A 172 9.74 -5.17 0.09
CA GLN A 172 9.67 -3.77 0.50
C GLN A 172 8.71 -3.00 -0.40
N LEU A 173 7.75 -2.31 0.22
CA LEU A 173 6.76 -1.48 -0.44
C LEU A 173 7.15 -0.01 -0.30
N ARG A 174 7.10 0.75 -1.39
CA ARG A 174 7.21 2.22 -1.32
C ARG A 174 6.21 2.90 -2.23
N PHE A 175 5.99 4.19 -1.98
CA PHE A 175 5.08 5.02 -2.75
C PHE A 175 5.82 6.16 -3.44
N ILE A 176 5.35 6.48 -4.65
CA ILE A 176 5.85 7.58 -5.44
C ILE A 176 4.71 8.55 -5.73
N TYR A 177 4.92 9.81 -5.38
CA TYR A 177 4.02 10.89 -5.74
C TYR A 177 4.59 11.70 -6.91
N TYR A 178 3.79 11.86 -7.96
CA TYR A 178 4.12 12.72 -9.09
C TYR A 178 3.33 14.03 -9.01
N SER A 179 4.02 15.16 -8.73
CA SER A 179 3.34 16.46 -8.60
C SER A 179 2.88 17.03 -9.95
N SER A 180 3.66 16.81 -11.02
CA SER A 180 3.45 17.52 -12.28
C SER A 180 2.25 16.96 -13.06
N SER A 181 1.47 17.84 -13.70
CA SER A 181 0.40 17.48 -14.65
C SER A 181 0.91 17.14 -16.05
N LYS A 182 2.22 17.25 -16.27
CA LYS A 182 2.81 17.10 -17.60
C LYS A 182 3.22 15.67 -17.93
N ILE A 183 3.21 14.77 -16.96
CA ILE A 183 3.40 13.34 -17.24
C ILE A 183 2.05 12.81 -17.74
N LYS A 184 1.88 12.80 -19.06
CA LYS A 184 0.97 11.83 -19.68
C LYS A 184 1.61 10.48 -19.42
N PRO A 185 0.96 9.53 -18.71
CA PRO A 185 1.46 8.17 -18.64
C PRO A 185 1.50 7.65 -20.06
N GLN A 186 2.68 7.62 -20.66
CA GLN A 186 2.86 6.99 -21.94
C GLN A 186 2.74 5.49 -21.65
N PRO A 187 1.78 4.76 -22.25
CA PRO A 187 1.69 3.33 -22.05
C PRO A 187 2.95 2.70 -22.65
N GLU A 188 3.90 2.36 -21.80
CA GLU A 188 5.14 1.69 -22.16
C GLU A 188 4.79 0.28 -22.62
N LYS A 189 4.71 0.08 -23.94
CA LYS A 189 4.76 -1.25 -24.57
C LYS A 189 6.19 -1.75 -24.79
N GLU A 190 7.19 -0.98 -24.35
CA GLU A 190 8.59 -1.40 -24.40
C GLU A 190 8.96 -2.06 -23.08
N THR A 191 9.11 -3.37 -23.16
CA THR A 191 9.63 -4.29 -22.13
C THR A 191 10.67 -3.60 -21.24
N LEU A 192 10.42 -3.56 -19.91
CA LEU A 192 11.28 -2.92 -18.90
C LEU A 192 12.61 -3.67 -18.66
N GLN A 193 13.17 -4.33 -19.68
CA GLN A 193 14.48 -4.96 -19.59
C GLN A 193 15.58 -3.90 -19.72
N GLY A 194 15.99 -3.35 -18.57
CA GLY A 194 17.29 -2.70 -18.43
C GLY A 194 17.35 -1.20 -18.70
N ARG A 195 16.29 -0.43 -18.44
CA ARG A 195 16.45 1.03 -18.37
C ARG A 195 17.28 1.39 -17.13
N ASN A 196 18.57 1.69 -17.37
CA ASN A 196 19.33 2.58 -16.50
C ASN A 196 18.50 3.86 -16.36
N ALA A 197 17.87 4.03 -15.20
CA ALA A 197 16.92 5.09 -14.93
C ALA A 197 17.61 6.44 -15.09
N LYS A 198 17.57 7.00 -16.31
CA LYS A 198 17.91 8.39 -16.55
C LYS A 198 16.82 9.20 -15.87
N GLN A 199 17.06 9.47 -14.59
CA GLN A 199 16.15 10.04 -13.63
C GLN A 199 15.55 11.31 -14.26
N ILE A 200 14.30 11.22 -14.71
CA ILE A 200 13.57 12.40 -15.19
C ILE A 200 13.55 13.33 -13.99
N LYS A 201 14.24 14.45 -14.11
CA LYS A 201 14.48 15.47 -13.09
C LYS A 201 13.18 16.26 -12.81
N GLY A 202 12.10 15.54 -12.57
CA GLY A 202 10.80 16.06 -12.19
C GLY A 202 10.58 15.94 -10.68
N ASP A 203 9.60 16.68 -10.19
CA ASP A 203 9.09 16.69 -8.83
C ASP A 203 8.48 15.33 -8.44
N ARG A 204 9.33 14.31 -8.34
CA ARG A 204 9.01 12.97 -7.87
C ARG A 204 9.36 12.92 -6.39
N LEU A 205 8.36 12.70 -5.55
CA LEU A 205 8.57 12.41 -4.13
C LEU A 205 8.47 10.90 -3.95
N THR A 206 9.39 10.31 -3.21
CA THR A 206 9.33 8.89 -2.86
C THR A 206 9.35 8.71 -1.36
N THR A 207 8.54 7.80 -0.86
CA THR A 207 8.65 7.39 0.54
C THR A 207 9.89 6.53 0.77
N SER A 208 10.26 6.38 2.04
CA SER A 208 11.02 5.23 2.50
C SER A 208 10.30 3.91 2.17
N CYS A 209 11.06 2.82 2.21
CA CYS A 209 10.53 1.47 2.07
C CYS A 209 9.87 1.01 3.38
N LEU A 210 8.70 0.38 3.24
CA LEU A 210 7.96 -0.32 4.28
C LEU A 210 8.15 -1.82 4.11
N ASN A 211 8.47 -2.54 5.18
CA ASN A 211 8.60 -3.98 5.10
C ASN A 211 7.23 -4.65 4.87
N LEU A 212 7.19 -5.53 3.88
CA LEU A 212 6.03 -6.31 3.46
C LEU A 212 6.41 -7.80 3.39
N PRO A 213 6.63 -8.47 4.55
CA PRO A 213 6.81 -9.92 4.56
C PRO A 213 5.58 -10.62 3.98
N LEU A 214 5.86 -11.47 3.00
CA LEU A 214 4.90 -12.45 2.50
C LEU A 214 5.15 -13.77 3.22
N VAL A 215 4.11 -14.32 3.84
CA VAL A 215 4.22 -15.55 4.63
C VAL A 215 3.37 -16.66 4.02
N GLU A 216 3.88 -17.88 4.07
CA GLU A 216 3.06 -19.05 3.75
C GLU A 216 2.11 -19.31 4.93
N LEU A 217 0.83 -19.50 4.64
CA LEU A 217 -0.11 -19.88 5.68
C LEU A 217 0.19 -21.32 6.10
N PRO A 218 0.41 -21.61 7.39
CA PRO A 218 0.57 -22.98 7.84
C PRO A 218 -0.69 -23.77 7.47
N LYS A 219 -0.50 -24.97 6.92
CA LYS A 219 -1.60 -25.86 6.59
C LYS A 219 -2.43 -26.09 7.86
N PRO A 220 -3.78 -26.01 7.78
CA PRO A 220 -4.62 -26.28 8.93
C PRO A 220 -4.25 -27.66 9.50
N ASN A 221 -3.83 -27.69 10.75
CA ASN A 221 -3.66 -28.93 11.50
C ASN A 221 -4.78 -29.05 12.55
N ASP A 222 -4.86 -30.21 13.19
CA ASP A 222 -5.80 -30.50 14.27
C ASP A 222 -5.61 -29.62 15.52
N LYS A 223 -4.53 -28.82 15.56
CA LYS A 223 -4.19 -27.89 16.66
C LYS A 223 -4.38 -26.42 16.28
N THR A 224 -4.90 -26.16 15.09
CA THR A 224 -5.15 -24.82 14.57
C THR A 224 -6.61 -24.46 14.79
N ILE A 225 -6.85 -23.31 15.41
CA ILE A 225 -8.19 -22.72 15.49
C ILE A 225 -8.19 -21.38 14.73
N GLU A 226 -9.27 -21.09 14.01
CA GLU A 226 -9.44 -19.80 13.33
C GLU A 226 -10.59 -19.04 14.01
N VAL A 227 -10.30 -17.84 14.50
CA VAL A 227 -11.27 -16.96 15.16
C VAL A 227 -11.19 -15.61 14.47
N ASP A 228 -12.31 -15.15 13.88
CA ASP A 228 -12.40 -13.89 13.13
C ASP A 228 -11.33 -13.73 12.03
N GLY A 229 -10.98 -14.82 11.34
CA GLY A 229 -9.95 -14.84 10.30
C GLY A 229 -8.51 -14.76 10.83
N ILE A 230 -8.33 -14.72 12.16
CA ILE A 230 -7.04 -14.85 12.82
C ILE A 230 -6.83 -16.32 13.18
N ARG A 231 -5.72 -16.88 12.70
CA ARG A 231 -5.35 -18.26 12.94
C ARG A 231 -4.45 -18.36 14.17
N PHE A 232 -4.87 -19.14 15.15
CA PHE A 232 -4.11 -19.46 16.35
C PHE A 232 -3.67 -20.92 16.25
N GLU A 233 -2.39 -21.18 16.52
CA GLU A 233 -1.86 -22.53 16.62
C GLU A 233 -1.46 -22.81 18.06
N THR A 234 -1.97 -23.90 18.63
CA THR A 234 -1.56 -24.34 19.96
C THR A 234 -0.27 -25.13 19.86
N THR A 235 0.87 -24.48 20.12
CA THR A 235 2.15 -25.17 20.26
C THR A 235 2.26 -25.81 21.64
N LEU A 236 1.91 -27.09 21.77
CA LEU A 236 2.29 -27.85 22.95
C LEU A 236 3.81 -28.07 22.89
N PRO A 237 4.61 -27.54 23.85
CA PRO A 237 6.03 -27.87 23.90
C PRO A 237 6.14 -29.38 23.99
N GLY A 238 6.94 -30.00 23.12
CA GLY A 238 7.08 -31.46 23.06
C GLY A 238 7.45 -31.98 24.44
N THR A 239 6.48 -32.58 25.13
CA THR A 239 6.69 -33.14 26.46
C THR A 239 7.48 -34.43 26.29
N VAL A 240 8.81 -34.33 26.18
CA VAL A 240 9.68 -35.47 26.43
C VAL A 240 9.69 -35.69 27.94
N LEU A 241 8.64 -36.36 28.42
CA LEU A 241 8.50 -36.73 29.81
C LEU A 241 9.48 -37.89 30.05
N THR A 242 10.73 -37.53 30.37
CA THR A 242 11.77 -38.50 30.67
C THR A 242 11.52 -39.01 32.09
N LEU A 243 10.81 -40.14 32.20
CA LEU A 243 10.64 -40.80 33.49
C LEU A 243 12.00 -41.35 33.94
N PRO A 244 12.47 -41.03 35.16
CA PRO A 244 13.70 -41.62 35.68
C PRO A 244 13.51 -43.14 35.84
N GLU A 245 14.54 -43.92 35.47
CA GLU A 245 14.55 -45.37 35.68
C GLU A 245 14.31 -45.69 37.15
N LYS A 246 13.31 -46.54 37.41
CA LYS A 246 13.03 -47.07 38.74
C LYS A 246 14.19 -47.97 39.16
N LYS A 247 15.05 -47.48 40.06
CA LYS A 247 16.05 -48.34 40.72
C LYS A 247 15.32 -49.39 41.56
N SER A 248 15.41 -50.65 41.15
CA SER A 248 14.99 -51.79 41.98
C SER A 248 15.87 -51.81 43.23
N GLY A 249 15.29 -51.43 44.37
CA GLY A 249 15.93 -51.61 45.67
C GLY A 249 16.10 -53.10 45.93
N VAL A 250 17.35 -53.50 46.21
CA VAL A 250 17.75 -54.79 46.78
C VAL A 250 17.53 -54.75 48.28
#